data_AF-A0A2G2LB43-F1
#
_entry.id   AF-A0A2G2LB43-F1
#
_cell.length_a   1.000
_cell.length_b   1.000
_cell.length_c   1.000
_cell.angle_alpha   90.00
_cell.angle_beta   90.00
_cell.angle_gamma   90.00
#
_symmetry.space_group_name_H-M   'P 1'
#
loop_
_entity.id
_entity.type
_entity.pdbx_description
1 polymer ?
#
loop_
_entity_poly.entity_id
_entity_poly.type
_entity_poly.pdbx_seq_one_letter_code
_entity_poly.pdbx_strand_id
1 'polypeptide(L)'
;MNTISILLPSLLIYIGFVYWIIKHFEFALLWAQGKDFTHSANNRLTAIVKRILDFFLVVYLSVIIMWLPIMVIMALSQSGSPTWGIDIGAFASFKFDLKQISDIGFTGLRHPEISGKTTLNIDTSNLFAWYLFAITQLFSAIVAFYSVIQLRALILSFKNGLYFSQENASRIRKLGFILIVWNLLNPLVQYFGWGTVIKSISFTTPVLNLYPAFQLNSGALFIGVMLIILSKILQEAFVISQEQELTI
;
A
#
# COMPACT_ATOMS: atom_id res chain seq x y z
N MET A 1 -27.58 23.53 -6.64
CA MET A 1 -28.17 22.18 -6.54
C MET A 1 -28.17 21.79 -5.07
N ASN A 2 -29.27 21.23 -4.56
CA ASN A 2 -29.38 20.87 -3.15
C ASN A 2 -28.46 19.67 -2.88
N THR A 3 -27.35 19.84 -2.17
CA THR A 3 -26.34 18.79 -1.92
C THR A 3 -26.95 17.52 -1.33
N ILE A 4 -28.02 17.69 -0.54
CA ILE A 4 -28.82 16.61 0.06
C ILE A 4 -29.47 15.69 -0.98
N SER A 5 -29.94 16.23 -2.12
CA SER A 5 -30.60 15.43 -3.15
C SER A 5 -29.65 14.52 -3.93
N ILE A 6 -28.34 14.73 -3.83
CA ILE A 6 -27.30 13.90 -4.48
C ILE A 6 -26.63 12.97 -3.46
N LEU A 7 -26.39 13.47 -2.24
CA LEU A 7 -25.74 12.70 -1.18
C LEU A 7 -26.57 11.54 -0.68
N LEU A 8 -27.88 11.71 -0.48
CA LEU A 8 -28.74 10.64 0.05
C LEU A 8 -28.83 9.44 -0.92
N PRO A 9 -29.08 9.63 -2.24
CA PRO A 9 -29.02 8.52 -3.19
C PRO A 9 -27.63 7.87 -3.28
N SER A 10 -26.57 8.67 -3.27
CA SER A 10 -25.19 8.17 -3.34
C SER A 10 -24.82 7.33 -2.12
N LEU A 11 -25.25 7.74 -0.92
CA LEU A 11 -25.08 7.00 0.31
C LEU A 11 -25.82 5.66 0.28
N LEU A 12 -27.06 5.63 -0.21
CA LEU A 12 -27.84 4.40 -0.32
C LEU A 12 -27.23 3.43 -1.34
N ILE A 13 -26.77 3.93 -2.48
CA ILE A 13 -26.03 3.14 -3.48
C ILE A 13 -24.75 2.59 -2.86
N TYR A 14 -24.03 3.41 -2.10
CA TYR A 14 -22.79 3.00 -1.43
C TYR A 14 -23.05 1.89 -0.40
N ILE A 15 -24.04 2.06 0.49
CA ILE A 15 -24.43 1.04 1.47
C ILE A 15 -24.86 -0.25 0.76
N GLY A 16 -25.65 -0.15 -0.31
CA GLY A 16 -26.04 -1.29 -1.14
C GLY A 16 -24.85 -2.01 -1.76
N PHE A 17 -23.88 -1.26 -2.27
CA PHE A 17 -22.64 -1.79 -2.85
C PHE A 17 -21.75 -2.47 -1.81
N VAL A 18 -21.58 -1.86 -0.63
CA VAL A 18 -20.84 -2.46 0.49
C VAL A 18 -21.52 -3.74 0.96
N TYR A 19 -22.85 -3.73 1.14
CA TYR A 19 -23.61 -4.93 1.49
C TYR A 19 -23.47 -6.01 0.42
N TRP A 20 -23.57 -5.65 -0.86
CA TRP A 20 -23.38 -6.56 -1.98
C TRP A 20 -21.99 -7.17 -1.98
N ILE A 21 -20.93 -6.38 -1.77
CA ILE A 21 -19.55 -6.88 -1.61
C ILE A 21 -19.46 -7.87 -0.45
N ILE A 22 -19.99 -7.51 0.73
CA ILE A 22 -19.91 -8.36 1.93
C ILE A 22 -20.59 -9.71 1.68
N LYS A 23 -21.77 -9.69 1.03
CA LYS A 23 -22.55 -10.88 0.71
C LYS A 23 -21.91 -11.72 -0.39
N HIS A 24 -21.43 -11.11 -1.47
CA HIS A 24 -20.95 -11.80 -2.66
C HIS A 24 -19.54 -12.36 -2.49
N PHE A 25 -18.66 -11.66 -1.77
CA PHE A 25 -17.30 -12.14 -1.50
C PHE A 25 -17.24 -13.17 -0.37
N GLU A 26 -18.40 -13.63 0.14
CA GLU A 26 -18.52 -14.57 1.24
C GLU A 26 -17.48 -14.26 2.33
N PHE A 27 -17.48 -13.04 2.88
CA PHE A 27 -16.45 -12.64 3.86
C PHE A 27 -16.33 -13.63 5.02
N ALA A 28 -17.42 -14.34 5.35
CA ALA A 28 -17.41 -15.47 6.26
C ALA A 28 -16.36 -16.54 5.91
N LEU A 29 -16.11 -16.81 4.63
CA LEU A 29 -15.10 -17.74 4.11
C LEU A 29 -13.67 -17.24 4.31
N LEU A 30 -13.42 -15.92 4.29
CA LEU A 30 -12.15 -15.36 4.76
C LEU A 30 -11.91 -15.72 6.23
N TRP A 31 -12.97 -15.79 7.04
CA TRP A 31 -12.89 -16.16 8.45
C TRP A 31 -12.95 -17.69 8.69
N ALA A 32 -13.58 -18.47 7.79
CA ALA A 32 -13.94 -19.87 7.99
C ALA A 32 -12.98 -20.91 7.37
N GLN A 33 -11.87 -20.51 6.73
CA GLN A 33 -10.84 -21.46 6.27
C GLN A 33 -10.03 -22.04 7.44
N GLY A 34 -10.65 -22.99 8.12
CA GLY A 34 -10.10 -23.79 9.19
C GLY A 34 -11.04 -24.95 9.49
N LYS A 35 -11.35 -25.77 8.47
CA LYS A 35 -11.89 -27.10 8.74
C LYS A 35 -10.74 -27.96 9.27
N ASP A 36 -10.96 -28.52 10.45
CA ASP A 36 -9.99 -29.31 11.21
C ASP A 36 -9.41 -30.45 10.34
N PHE A 37 -8.09 -30.47 10.25
CA PHE A 37 -7.32 -31.63 9.82
C PHE A 37 -6.46 -32.12 11.00
N THR A 38 -6.28 -33.43 11.06
CA THR A 38 -6.05 -34.26 12.25
C THR A 38 -4.70 -34.08 12.97
N HIS A 39 -3.83 -33.19 12.51
CA HIS A 39 -2.57 -32.86 13.19
C HIS A 39 -2.33 -31.34 13.25
N SER A 40 -2.95 -30.69 14.23
CA SER A 40 -2.66 -29.29 14.57
C SER A 40 -1.28 -29.18 15.21
N ALA A 41 -0.29 -28.62 14.51
CA ALA A 41 0.93 -28.14 15.14
C ALA A 41 0.59 -26.90 15.97
N ASN A 42 0.29 -27.10 17.25
CA ASN A 42 -0.11 -26.04 18.17
C ASN A 42 1.11 -25.21 18.60
N ASN A 43 1.63 -24.40 17.68
CA ASN A 43 2.74 -23.49 17.93
C ASN A 43 2.20 -22.12 18.40
N ARG A 44 2.68 -21.65 19.56
CA ARG A 44 2.31 -20.32 20.10
C ARG A 44 2.62 -19.19 19.12
N LEU A 45 3.70 -19.32 18.34
CA LEU A 45 4.11 -18.32 17.36
C LEU A 45 3.10 -18.16 16.23
N THR A 46 2.61 -19.26 15.64
CA THR A 46 1.62 -19.19 14.55
C THR A 46 0.30 -18.59 15.04
N ALA A 47 -0.11 -18.88 16.28
CA ALA A 47 -1.29 -18.26 16.88
C ALA A 47 -1.13 -16.73 17.06
N ILE A 48 0.02 -16.26 17.54
CA ILE A 48 0.31 -14.83 17.68
C ILE A 48 0.32 -14.13 16.33
N VAL A 49 1.06 -14.68 15.35
CA VAL A 49 1.15 -14.10 14.00
C VAL A 49 -0.23 -14.04 13.35
N LYS A 50 -1.03 -15.10 13.47
CA LYS A 50 -2.41 -15.12 12.96
C LYS A 50 -3.27 -14.01 13.57
N ARG A 51 -3.18 -13.77 14.88
CA ARG A 51 -3.92 -12.70 15.57
C ARG A 51 -3.52 -11.31 15.09
N ILE A 52 -2.22 -11.09 14.88
CA ILE A 52 -1.70 -9.84 14.31
C ILE A 52 -2.25 -9.64 12.89
N LEU A 53 -2.24 -10.69 12.07
CA LEU A 53 -2.77 -10.62 10.70
C LEU A 53 -4.30 -10.41 10.68
N ASP A 54 -5.06 -11.02 11.59
CA ASP A 54 -6.50 -10.77 11.74
C ASP A 54 -6.77 -9.29 12.07
N PHE A 55 -5.99 -8.71 12.98
CA PHE A 55 -6.09 -7.30 13.33
C PHE A 55 -5.85 -6.40 12.10
N PHE A 56 -4.74 -6.61 11.38
CA PHE A 56 -4.45 -5.83 10.18
C PHE A 56 -5.48 -6.03 9.07
N LEU A 57 -6.04 -7.24 8.93
CA LEU A 57 -7.09 -7.53 7.97
C LEU A 57 -8.32 -6.66 8.23
N VAL A 58 -8.77 -6.58 9.48
CA VAL A 58 -9.90 -5.72 9.88
C VAL A 58 -9.56 -4.26 9.65
N VAL A 59 -8.39 -3.81 10.09
CA VAL A 59 -7.96 -2.41 9.92
C VAL A 59 -7.96 -2.00 8.46
N TYR A 60 -7.32 -2.76 7.58
CA TYR A 60 -7.27 -2.41 6.15
C TYR A 60 -8.64 -2.49 5.48
N LEU A 61 -9.47 -3.46 5.85
CA LEU A 61 -10.85 -3.52 5.35
C LEU A 61 -11.65 -2.28 5.77
N SER A 62 -11.56 -1.88 7.05
CA SER A 62 -12.19 -0.68 7.57
C SER A 62 -11.68 0.56 6.85
N VAL A 63 -10.37 0.67 6.60
CA VAL A 63 -9.79 1.77 5.82
C VAL A 63 -10.41 1.79 4.41
N ILE A 64 -10.42 0.69 3.67
CA ILE A 64 -10.98 0.64 2.30
C ILE A 64 -12.45 1.09 2.27
N ILE A 65 -13.25 0.65 3.23
CA ILE A 65 -14.68 1.01 3.34
C ILE A 65 -14.86 2.47 3.78
N MET A 66 -14.06 2.98 4.72
CA MET A 66 -14.23 4.36 5.20
C MET A 66 -13.61 5.38 4.26
N TRP A 67 -12.63 4.99 3.46
CA TRP A 67 -11.86 5.93 2.64
C TRP A 67 -12.65 6.53 1.49
N LEU A 68 -13.55 5.76 0.87
CA LEU A 68 -14.43 6.25 -0.20
C LEU A 68 -15.36 7.39 0.26
N PRO A 69 -16.16 7.25 1.34
CA PRO A 69 -16.99 8.35 1.81
C PRO A 69 -16.17 9.55 2.28
N ILE A 70 -15.01 9.31 2.91
CA ILE A 70 -14.07 10.40 3.27
C ILE A 70 -13.63 11.16 2.01
N MET A 71 -13.23 10.45 0.95
CA MET A 71 -12.82 11.06 -0.32
C MET A 71 -13.89 12.00 -0.88
N VAL A 72 -15.16 11.56 -0.89
CA VAL A 72 -16.30 12.34 -1.40
C VAL A 72 -16.61 13.54 -0.50
N ILE A 73 -16.72 13.34 0.82
CA ILE A 73 -17.05 14.42 1.77
C ILE A 73 -16.00 15.53 1.70
N MET A 74 -14.71 15.15 1.70
CA MET A 74 -13.61 16.11 1.65
C MET A 74 -13.59 16.87 0.31
N ALA A 75 -13.82 16.18 -0.82
CA ALA A 75 -13.90 16.82 -2.11
C ALA A 75 -15.07 17.82 -2.22
N LEU A 76 -16.24 17.44 -1.70
CA LEU A 76 -17.42 18.32 -1.67
C LEU A 76 -17.18 19.53 -0.77
N SER A 77 -16.61 19.32 0.43
CA SER A 77 -16.24 20.41 1.34
C SER A 77 -15.33 21.42 0.65
N GLN A 78 -14.29 20.96 -0.05
CA GLN A 78 -13.33 21.84 -0.71
C GLN A 78 -13.89 22.56 -1.94
N SER A 79 -14.85 21.94 -2.64
CA SER A 79 -15.44 22.50 -3.86
C SER A 79 -16.38 23.69 -3.61
N GLY A 80 -17.04 23.74 -2.44
CA GLY A 80 -18.01 24.79 -2.11
C GLY A 80 -17.38 26.04 -1.50
N SER A 81 -16.44 25.84 -0.58
CA SER A 81 -15.62 26.89 0.03
C SER A 81 -14.39 26.21 0.63
N PRO A 82 -13.17 26.50 0.18
CA PRO A 82 -11.95 25.92 0.76
C PRO A 82 -11.75 26.48 2.17
N THR A 83 -12.42 25.87 3.14
CA THR A 83 -12.45 26.31 4.55
C THR A 83 -11.32 25.69 5.38
N TRP A 84 -10.63 24.69 4.85
CA TRP A 84 -9.51 24.03 5.51
C TRP A 84 -8.50 23.52 4.47
N GLY A 85 -7.29 23.31 4.97
CA GLY A 85 -6.15 22.87 4.21
C GLY A 85 -6.07 21.36 4.06
N ILE A 86 -5.78 20.85 2.87
CA ILE A 86 -5.56 19.41 2.68
C ILE A 86 -4.07 19.15 2.88
N ASP A 87 -3.73 18.58 4.04
CA ASP A 87 -2.38 18.12 4.34
C ASP A 87 -2.06 16.88 3.50
N ILE A 88 -1.24 17.07 2.47
CA ILE A 88 -0.72 15.98 1.65
C ILE A 88 0.80 15.85 1.82
N GLY A 89 1.26 14.61 1.97
CA GLY A 89 2.69 14.29 1.93
C GLY A 89 3.14 14.02 0.49
N ALA A 90 3.84 14.96 -0.13
CA ALA A 90 4.44 14.80 -1.45
C ALA A 90 5.93 14.45 -1.33
N PHE A 91 6.35 13.35 -1.96
CA PHE A 91 7.76 12.97 -1.97
C PHE A 91 8.53 13.81 -2.99
N ALA A 92 9.46 14.63 -2.51
CA ALA A 92 10.17 15.63 -3.32
C ALA A 92 11.68 15.58 -3.09
N SER A 93 12.44 15.97 -4.12
CA SER A 93 13.85 16.30 -3.99
C SER A 93 13.94 17.81 -3.79
N PHE A 94 14.80 18.26 -2.90
CA PHE A 94 15.09 19.66 -2.71
C PHE A 94 16.55 19.95 -3.02
N LYS A 95 16.81 21.16 -3.48
CA LYS A 95 18.14 21.70 -3.67
C LYS A 95 18.16 23.15 -3.19
N PHE A 96 19.02 23.43 -2.22
CA PHE A 96 19.38 24.76 -1.76
C PHE A 96 20.67 25.20 -2.44
N ASP A 97 20.62 26.29 -3.21
CA ASP A 97 21.81 26.93 -3.74
C ASP A 97 22.38 27.90 -2.70
N LEU A 98 23.53 27.55 -2.12
CA LEU A 98 24.14 28.36 -1.06
C LEU A 98 24.72 29.67 -1.62
N LYS A 99 25.01 29.75 -2.94
CA LYS A 99 25.50 30.99 -3.57
C LYS A 99 24.49 32.12 -3.54
N GLN A 100 23.20 31.76 -3.44
CA GLN A 100 22.09 32.71 -3.45
C GLN A 100 21.77 33.23 -2.05
N ILE A 101 22.41 32.70 -1.01
CA ILE A 101 22.22 33.11 0.38
C ILE A 101 23.37 34.05 0.76
N SER A 102 23.05 35.29 1.11
CA SER A 102 24.06 36.24 1.62
C SER A 102 24.65 35.72 2.93
N ASP A 103 25.90 36.09 3.21
CA ASP A 103 26.56 35.87 4.50
C ASP A 103 26.93 34.41 4.85
N ILE A 104 26.78 33.47 3.90
CA ILE A 104 27.32 32.11 4.05
C ILE A 104 28.68 32.02 3.34
N GLY A 105 29.75 31.76 4.09
CA GLY A 105 31.04 31.38 3.55
C GLY A 105 31.09 29.88 3.25
N PHE A 106 31.57 29.49 2.07
CA PHE A 106 31.72 28.08 1.68
C PHE A 106 33.15 27.80 1.24
N THR A 107 33.80 26.85 1.91
CA THR A 107 35.14 26.34 1.58
C THR A 107 35.10 24.82 1.49
N GLY A 108 35.84 24.23 0.54
CA GLY A 108 35.92 22.77 0.39
C GLY A 108 34.74 22.09 -0.32
N LEU A 109 33.73 22.86 -0.76
CA LEU A 109 32.61 22.34 -1.56
C LEU A 109 32.88 22.53 -3.06
N ARG A 110 32.79 21.45 -3.84
CA ARG A 110 32.89 21.50 -5.32
C ARG A 110 31.71 22.22 -5.95
N HIS A 111 30.51 21.99 -5.40
CA HIS A 111 29.29 22.73 -5.71
C HIS A 111 28.70 23.16 -4.36
N PRO A 112 28.63 24.46 -4.05
CA PRO A 112 28.06 24.94 -2.80
C PRO A 112 26.54 24.83 -2.84
N GLU A 113 26.03 23.59 -2.73
CA GLU A 113 24.62 23.25 -2.71
C GLU A 113 24.32 22.19 -1.66
N ILE A 114 23.16 22.29 -1.02
CA ILE A 114 22.62 21.24 -0.14
C ILE A 114 21.43 20.61 -0.86
N SER A 115 21.50 19.31 -1.13
CA SER A 115 20.41 18.59 -1.78
C SER A 115 20.04 17.33 -1.02
N GLY A 116 18.79 16.91 -1.16
CA GLY A 116 18.24 15.74 -0.50
C GLY A 116 16.88 15.36 -1.01
N LYS A 117 16.33 14.29 -0.45
CA LYS A 117 14.96 13.84 -0.70
C LYS A 117 14.22 13.80 0.62
N THR A 118 12.98 14.28 0.63
CA THR A 118 12.14 14.26 1.81
C THR A 118 10.66 14.24 1.42
N THR A 119 9.81 13.92 2.39
CA THR A 119 8.37 14.13 2.26
C THR A 119 8.08 15.57 2.67
N LEU A 120 7.55 16.35 1.74
CA LEU A 120 7.03 17.67 2.00
C LEU A 120 5.56 17.54 2.38
N ASN A 121 5.22 17.95 3.59
CA ASN A 121 3.82 18.12 3.99
C ASN A 121 3.36 19.47 3.48
N ILE A 122 2.39 19.43 2.59
CA ILE A 122 1.88 20.61 1.88
C ILE A 122 0.43 20.73 2.26
N ASP A 123 0.09 21.86 2.86
CA ASP A 123 -1.29 22.32 2.95
C ASP A 123 -1.69 22.88 1.58
N THR A 124 -2.60 22.18 0.89
CA THR A 124 -3.10 22.61 -0.42
C THR A 124 -4.62 22.62 -0.48
N SER A 125 -5.18 23.56 -1.24
CA SER A 125 -6.59 23.55 -1.65
C SER A 125 -6.83 22.87 -2.99
N ASN A 126 -5.78 22.31 -3.62
CA ASN A 126 -5.86 21.70 -4.93
C ASN A 126 -6.57 20.33 -4.89
N LEU A 127 -7.79 20.27 -5.41
CA LEU A 127 -8.59 19.06 -5.52
C LEU A 127 -7.90 17.93 -6.31
N PHE A 128 -7.10 18.25 -7.33
CA PHE A 128 -6.36 17.25 -8.07
C PHE A 128 -5.32 16.56 -7.18
N ALA A 129 -4.60 17.34 -6.37
CA ALA A 129 -3.61 16.83 -5.44
C ALA A 129 -4.27 15.96 -4.34
N TRP A 130 -5.47 16.35 -3.89
CA TRP A 130 -6.30 15.53 -3.01
C TRP A 130 -6.69 14.19 -3.64
N TYR A 131 -7.26 14.18 -4.84
CA TYR A 131 -7.67 12.93 -5.49
C TYR A 131 -6.48 12.01 -5.75
N LEU A 132 -5.35 12.56 -6.19
CA LEU A 132 -4.14 11.79 -6.39
C LEU A 132 -3.66 11.15 -5.07
N PHE A 133 -3.63 11.92 -3.98
CA PHE A 133 -3.31 11.40 -2.65
C PHE A 133 -4.28 10.30 -2.24
N ALA A 134 -5.58 10.58 -2.29
CA ALA A 134 -6.61 9.67 -1.82
C ALA A 134 -6.62 8.36 -2.64
N ILE A 135 -6.47 8.41 -3.97
CA ILE A 135 -6.39 7.22 -4.82
C ILE A 135 -5.12 6.42 -4.51
N THR A 136 -3.98 7.09 -4.33
CA THR A 136 -2.71 6.43 -3.99
C THR A 136 -2.80 5.70 -2.65
N GLN A 137 -3.41 6.32 -1.63
CA GLN A 137 -3.65 5.68 -0.32
C GLN A 137 -4.62 4.50 -0.43
N LEU A 138 -5.71 4.66 -1.19
CA LEU A 138 -6.68 3.58 -1.39
C LEU A 138 -6.03 2.37 -2.06
N PHE A 139 -5.27 2.60 -3.13
CA PHE A 139 -4.59 1.53 -3.86
C PHE A 139 -3.53 0.85 -2.99
N SER A 140 -2.78 1.63 -2.18
CA SER A 140 -1.86 1.10 -1.18
C SER A 140 -2.56 0.21 -0.14
N ALA A 141 -3.72 0.65 0.36
CA ALA A 141 -4.52 -0.12 1.32
C ALA A 141 -5.06 -1.42 0.71
N ILE A 142 -5.49 -1.42 -0.55
CA ILE A 142 -5.94 -2.63 -1.27
C ILE A 142 -4.79 -3.63 -1.44
N VAL A 143 -3.61 -3.16 -1.85
CA VAL A 143 -2.41 -4.00 -1.99
C VAL A 143 -2.00 -4.60 -0.64
N ALA A 144 -2.01 -3.80 0.42
CA ALA A 144 -1.71 -4.28 1.77
C ALA A 144 -2.75 -5.30 2.26
N PHE A 145 -4.04 -5.02 2.06
CA PHE A 145 -5.14 -5.93 2.41
C PHE A 145 -5.00 -7.29 1.74
N TYR A 146 -4.75 -7.31 0.43
CA TYR A 146 -4.55 -8.56 -0.31
C TYR A 146 -3.31 -9.32 0.20
N SER A 147 -2.21 -8.62 0.49
CA SER A 147 -1.00 -9.22 1.05
C SER A 147 -1.26 -9.88 2.40
N VAL A 148 -2.02 -9.23 3.29
CA VAL A 148 -2.43 -9.79 4.57
C VAL A 148 -3.31 -11.03 4.40
N ILE A 149 -4.23 -11.05 3.44
CA ILE A 149 -5.02 -12.25 3.12
C ILE A 149 -4.12 -13.42 2.74
N GLN A 150 -3.15 -13.21 1.84
CA GLN A 150 -2.23 -14.28 1.42
C GLN A 150 -1.38 -14.79 2.58
N LEU A 151 -0.82 -13.89 3.39
CA LEU A 151 -0.02 -14.24 4.57
C LEU A 151 -0.85 -15.01 5.61
N ARG A 152 -2.07 -14.56 5.87
CA ARG A 152 -2.96 -15.22 6.82
C ARG A 152 -3.31 -16.63 6.38
N ALA A 153 -3.61 -16.82 5.09
CA ALA A 153 -3.89 -18.12 4.52
C ALA A 153 -2.68 -19.07 4.61
N LEU A 154 -1.46 -18.56 4.44
CA LEU A 154 -0.23 -19.33 4.68
C LEU A 154 -0.15 -19.79 6.14
N ILE A 155 -0.31 -18.88 7.11
CA ILE A 155 -0.22 -19.22 8.54
C ILE A 155 -1.28 -20.26 8.95
N LEU A 156 -2.49 -20.17 8.40
CA LEU A 156 -3.53 -21.17 8.63
C LEU A 156 -3.16 -22.53 8.04
N SER A 157 -2.58 -22.56 6.84
CA SER A 157 -2.08 -23.78 6.21
C SER A 157 -1.01 -24.46 7.08
N PHE A 158 -0.04 -23.67 7.57
CA PHE A 158 0.99 -24.12 8.51
C PHE A 158 0.40 -24.69 9.80
N LYS A 159 -0.61 -24.03 10.37
CA LYS A 159 -1.28 -24.51 11.59
C LYS A 159 -1.96 -25.87 11.38
N ASN A 160 -2.49 -26.10 10.18
CA ASN A 160 -3.19 -27.33 9.80
C ASN A 160 -2.25 -28.46 9.35
N GLY A 161 -0.92 -28.30 9.49
CA GLY A 161 0.06 -29.30 9.09
C GLY A 161 0.32 -29.38 7.58
N LEU A 162 -0.27 -28.50 6.79
CA LEU A 162 -0.08 -28.42 5.34
C LEU A 162 1.14 -27.53 5.05
N TYR A 163 2.33 -28.01 5.40
CA TYR A 163 3.59 -27.27 5.24
C TYR A 163 3.96 -27.06 3.76
N PHE A 164 4.01 -28.17 3.03
CA PHE A 164 4.29 -28.21 1.60
C PHE A 164 2.98 -28.44 0.88
N SER A 165 2.44 -27.40 0.26
CA SER A 165 1.24 -27.51 -0.56
C SER A 165 1.39 -26.60 -1.77
N GLN A 166 0.78 -27.01 -2.88
CA GLN A 166 0.82 -26.23 -4.13
C GLN A 166 0.16 -24.85 -3.94
N GLU A 167 -0.87 -24.75 -3.09
CA GLU A 167 -1.52 -23.50 -2.72
C GLU A 167 -0.57 -22.58 -1.94
N ASN A 168 0.20 -23.11 -0.99
CA ASN A 168 1.17 -22.33 -0.23
C ASN A 168 2.28 -21.79 -1.13
N ALA A 169 2.80 -22.61 -2.05
CA ALA A 169 3.75 -22.17 -3.06
C ALA A 169 3.15 -21.01 -3.89
N SER A 170 1.92 -21.17 -4.39
CA SER A 170 1.21 -20.13 -5.15
C SER A 170 1.01 -18.83 -4.36
N ARG A 171 0.66 -18.91 -3.08
CA ARG A 171 0.50 -17.74 -2.19
C ARG A 171 1.81 -16.98 -2.02
N ILE A 172 2.93 -17.68 -1.78
CA ILE A 172 4.26 -17.09 -1.67
C ILE A 172 4.68 -16.41 -2.98
N ARG A 173 4.39 -17.05 -4.13
CA ARG A 173 4.65 -16.47 -5.45
C ARG A 173 3.88 -15.17 -5.66
N LYS A 174 2.60 -15.14 -5.30
CA LYS A 174 1.75 -13.94 -5.39
C LYS A 174 2.31 -12.81 -4.54
N LEU A 175 2.74 -13.08 -3.31
CA LEU A 175 3.42 -12.09 -2.45
C LEU A 175 4.70 -11.56 -3.11
N GLY A 176 5.51 -12.43 -3.71
CA GLY A 176 6.68 -12.02 -4.48
C GLY A 176 6.35 -11.09 -5.64
N PHE A 177 5.34 -11.41 -6.44
CA PHE A 177 4.88 -10.55 -7.52
C PHE A 177 4.34 -9.21 -7.02
N ILE A 178 3.57 -9.20 -5.93
CA ILE A 178 3.06 -7.95 -5.34
C ILE A 178 4.21 -7.04 -4.95
N LEU A 179 5.24 -7.57 -4.28
CA LEU A 179 6.40 -6.78 -3.90
C LEU A 179 7.11 -6.19 -5.14
N ILE A 180 7.31 -6.98 -6.19
CA ILE A 180 7.97 -6.49 -7.40
C ILE A 180 7.11 -5.41 -8.07
N VAL A 181 5.86 -5.72 -8.39
CA VAL A 181 4.96 -4.81 -9.11
C VAL A 181 4.77 -3.51 -8.32
N TRP A 182 4.52 -3.59 -7.01
CA TRP A 182 4.35 -2.42 -6.16
C TRP A 182 5.60 -1.53 -6.14
N ASN A 183 6.78 -2.11 -5.98
CA ASN A 183 8.04 -1.34 -5.93
C ASN A 183 8.50 -0.83 -7.30
N LEU A 184 7.88 -1.27 -8.40
CA LEU A 184 8.05 -0.68 -9.73
C LEU A 184 7.02 0.41 -10.02
N LEU A 185 5.77 0.23 -9.60
CA LEU A 185 4.70 1.20 -9.82
C LEU A 185 4.80 2.42 -8.90
N ASN A 186 5.11 2.23 -7.62
CA ASN A 186 5.15 3.32 -6.64
C ASN A 186 6.14 4.44 -7.03
N PRO A 187 7.38 4.17 -7.50
CA PRO A 187 8.27 5.20 -8.03
C PRO A 187 7.69 6.02 -9.19
N LEU A 188 6.87 5.41 -10.06
CA LEU A 188 6.21 6.12 -11.16
C LEU A 188 5.14 7.06 -10.62
N VAL A 189 4.34 6.61 -9.64
CA VAL A 189 3.37 7.46 -8.95
C VAL A 189 4.07 8.61 -8.22
N GLN A 190 5.21 8.34 -7.56
CA GLN A 190 6.00 9.38 -6.90
C GLN A 190 6.51 10.42 -7.91
N TYR A 191 7.12 9.97 -9.01
CA TYR A 191 7.73 10.90 -9.96
C TYR A 191 6.69 11.68 -10.76
N PHE A 192 5.73 11.00 -11.37
CA PHE A 192 4.74 11.65 -12.24
C PHE A 192 3.60 12.26 -11.42
N GLY A 193 3.04 11.51 -10.47
CA GLY A 193 1.98 11.98 -9.61
C GLY A 193 2.44 13.15 -8.75
N TRP A 194 3.35 12.91 -7.80
CA TRP A 194 3.82 14.01 -6.93
C TRP A 194 4.56 15.09 -7.70
N GLY A 195 5.21 14.76 -8.82
CA GLY A 195 5.83 15.77 -9.66
C GLY A 195 4.85 16.78 -10.25
N THR A 196 3.64 16.37 -10.63
CA THR A 196 2.60 17.31 -11.07
C THR A 196 2.11 18.21 -9.93
N VAL A 197 1.96 17.65 -8.72
CA VAL A 197 1.60 18.42 -7.52
C VAL A 197 2.68 19.45 -7.18
N ILE A 198 3.96 19.03 -7.12
CA ILE A 198 5.10 19.89 -6.82
C ILE A 198 5.21 21.02 -7.85
N LYS A 199 5.03 20.74 -9.14
CA LYS A 199 5.04 21.77 -10.19
C LYS A 199 3.91 22.79 -10.06
N SER A 200 2.77 22.38 -9.48
CA SER A 200 1.63 23.28 -9.25
C SER A 200 1.84 24.22 -8.06
N ILE A 201 2.86 23.98 -7.23
CA ILE A 201 3.11 24.73 -6.00
C ILE A 201 4.32 25.66 -6.22
N SER A 202 4.09 26.96 -6.14
CA SER A 202 5.03 28.02 -6.53
C SER A 202 6.15 28.29 -5.50
N PHE A 203 6.91 27.26 -5.10
CA PHE A 203 8.04 27.42 -4.15
C PHE A 203 9.41 27.60 -4.81
N THR A 204 9.48 27.78 -6.13
CA THR A 204 10.77 27.92 -6.82
C THR A 204 11.33 29.33 -6.63
N THR A 205 12.09 29.52 -5.56
CA THR A 205 12.96 30.70 -5.42
C THR A 205 14.33 30.37 -6.01
N PRO A 206 15.15 31.36 -6.39
CA PRO A 206 16.53 31.09 -6.79
C PRO A 206 17.33 30.29 -5.75
N VAL A 207 16.98 30.43 -4.46
CA VAL A 207 17.60 29.75 -3.33
C VAL A 207 17.12 28.31 -3.19
N LEU A 208 15.80 28.05 -3.30
CA LEU A 208 15.20 26.72 -3.09
C LEU A 208 14.52 26.23 -4.36
N ASN A 209 15.02 25.11 -4.86
CA ASN A 209 14.40 24.41 -5.97
C ASN A 209 13.83 23.06 -5.52
N LEU A 210 12.56 22.83 -5.83
CA LEU A 210 11.88 21.56 -5.60
C LEU A 210 11.71 20.81 -6.91
N TYR A 211 11.99 19.51 -6.88
CA TYR A 211 11.87 18.64 -8.04
C TYR A 211 11.16 17.34 -7.67
N PRO A 212 10.47 16.69 -8.62
CA PRO A 212 9.89 15.38 -8.39
C PRO A 212 10.96 14.38 -7.91
N ALA A 213 10.72 13.71 -6.78
CA ALA A 213 11.56 12.61 -6.33
C ALA A 213 10.92 11.27 -6.65
N PHE A 214 11.77 10.26 -6.75
CA PHE A 214 11.38 8.87 -6.60
C PHE A 214 12.47 8.11 -5.86
N GLN A 215 12.07 7.00 -5.24
CA GLN A 215 12.98 6.06 -4.63
C GLN A 215 12.61 4.64 -5.05
N LEU A 216 13.54 3.98 -5.72
CA LEU A 216 13.44 2.56 -6.00
C LEU A 216 13.94 1.78 -4.78
N ASN A 217 13.09 0.91 -4.23
CA ASN A 217 13.51 0.00 -3.17
C ASN A 217 14.04 -1.31 -3.78
N SER A 218 15.32 -1.31 -4.17
CA SER A 218 16.00 -2.48 -4.74
C SER A 218 16.00 -3.68 -3.79
N GLY A 219 16.05 -3.44 -2.48
CA GLY A 219 15.94 -4.49 -1.46
C GLY A 219 14.59 -5.20 -1.51
N ALA A 220 13.50 -4.47 -1.62
CA ALA A 220 12.16 -5.06 -1.73
C ALA A 220 11.97 -5.82 -3.06
N LEU A 221 12.55 -5.32 -4.17
CA LEU A 221 12.56 -6.04 -5.45
C LEU A 221 13.30 -7.38 -5.33
N PHE A 222 14.47 -7.37 -4.69
CA PHE A 222 15.26 -8.57 -4.44
C PHE A 222 14.49 -9.57 -3.56
N ILE A 223 13.87 -9.12 -2.47
CA ILE A 223 13.01 -9.95 -1.62
C ILE A 223 11.88 -10.55 -2.45
N GLY A 224 11.23 -9.77 -3.31
CA GLY A 224 10.18 -10.25 -4.20
C GLY A 224 10.63 -11.37 -5.13
N VAL A 225 11.81 -11.23 -5.74
CA VAL A 225 12.43 -12.29 -6.56
C VAL A 225 12.72 -13.54 -5.72
N MET A 226 13.28 -13.36 -4.52
CA MET A 226 13.57 -14.47 -3.62
C MET A 226 12.31 -15.23 -3.18
N LEU A 227 11.20 -14.55 -2.94
CA LEU A 227 9.92 -15.21 -2.67
C LEU A 227 9.43 -16.04 -3.87
N ILE A 228 9.61 -15.56 -5.10
CA ILE A 228 9.25 -16.34 -6.30
C ILE A 228 10.11 -17.59 -6.42
N ILE A 229 11.42 -17.48 -6.15
CA ILE A 229 12.32 -18.64 -6.14
C ILE A 229 11.94 -19.63 -5.03
N LEU A 230 11.70 -19.13 -3.82
CA LEU A 230 11.26 -19.95 -2.68
C LEU A 230 9.95 -20.68 -2.98
N SER A 231 9.01 -20.04 -3.66
CA SER A 231 7.78 -20.69 -4.12
C SER A 231 8.07 -21.89 -5.02
N LYS A 232 9.04 -21.80 -5.93
CA LYS A 232 9.40 -22.95 -6.79
C LYS A 232 10.04 -24.06 -5.97
N ILE A 233 10.94 -23.73 -5.05
CA ILE A 233 11.58 -24.72 -4.16
C ILE A 233 10.52 -25.47 -3.35
N LEU A 234 9.52 -24.77 -2.81
CA LEU A 234 8.42 -25.40 -2.07
C LEU A 234 7.53 -26.27 -2.96
N GLN A 235 7.37 -25.90 -4.23
CA GLN A 235 6.64 -26.72 -5.20
C GLN A 235 7.39 -28.02 -5.49
N GLU A 236 8.70 -27.97 -5.70
CA GLU A 236 9.52 -29.18 -5.88
C GLU A 236 9.51 -30.07 -4.63
N ALA A 237 9.62 -29.47 -3.44
CA ALA A 237 9.53 -30.20 -2.18
C ALA A 237 8.19 -30.92 -2.00
N PHE A 238 7.09 -30.31 -2.47
CA PHE A 238 5.78 -30.94 -2.47
C PHE A 238 5.72 -32.17 -3.41
N VAL A 239 6.28 -32.07 -4.62
CA VAL A 239 6.35 -33.21 -5.55
C VAL A 239 7.15 -34.37 -4.94
N ILE A 240 8.33 -34.08 -4.38
CA ILE A 240 9.18 -35.09 -3.72
C ILE A 240 8.43 -35.75 -2.55
N SER A 241 7.71 -34.97 -1.74
CA SER A 241 6.91 -35.50 -0.63
C SER A 241 5.82 -36.46 -1.10
N GLN A 242 5.16 -36.17 -2.22
CA GLN A 242 4.14 -37.06 -2.79
C GLN A 242 4.76 -38.34 -3.36
N GLU A 243 5.90 -38.25 -4.04
CA GLU A 243 6.61 -39.42 -4.57
C GLU A 243 7.05 -40.38 -3.44
N GLN A 244 7.51 -39.82 -2.31
CA GLN A 244 7.87 -40.62 -1.13
C GLN A 244 6.66 -41.31 -0.49
N GLU A 245 5.50 -40.63 -0.40
CA GLU A 245 4.26 -41.24 0.10
C GLU A 245 3.73 -42.37 -0.79
N LEU A 246 4.02 -42.34 -2.10
CA LEU A 246 3.61 -43.40 -3.05
C LEU A 246 4.55 -44.61 -3.08
N THR A 247 5.73 -44.50 -2.49
CA THR A 247 6.78 -45.55 -2.53
C THR A 247 6.82 -46.38 -1.23
N ILE A 248 6.20 -45.89 -0.15
CA ILE A 248 6.07 -46.58 1.15
C ILE A 248 4.73 -47.31 1.21
#